data_AF-A0A7Y4VR80-F1
#
_entry.id   AF-A0A7Y4VR80-F1
#
_cell.length_a   1.000
_cell.length_b   1.000
_cell.length_c   1.000
_cell.angle_alpha   90.00
_cell.angle_beta   90.00
_cell.angle_gamma   90.00
#
_symmetry.space_group_name_H-M   'P 1'
#
loop_
_entity.id
_entity.type
_entity.pdbx_description
1 polymer ?
#
loop_
_entity_poly.entity_id
_entity_poly.type
_entity_poly.pdbx_seq_one_letter_code
_entity_poly.pdbx_strand_id
1 'polypeptide(L)'
;MSTWWISGRCKRCFRPVDADWGHPPVINNDTPVSIIRVGLADANTGVDVGTLSIRGDFAVAGRAPGEELSDLALQFGDGIYIVPLGGPLPLTQNAHVFVQAAELQGNISRVHQRFSIVAIPGDFDADGDIDLVDFSVYVDCVTGPAPPAPPTQACSAADLDNDGDVDLINFAMWQRAI
;
A
#
# COMPACT_ATOMS: atom_id res chain seq x y z
N MET A 1 8.82 6.37 2.20
CA MET A 1 9.16 4.94 1.97
C MET A 1 8.12 4.10 2.71
N SER A 2 6.89 4.11 2.21
CA SER A 2 5.81 3.29 2.73
C SER A 2 6.12 1.80 2.58
N THR A 3 5.71 1.05 3.59
CA THR A 3 6.20 -0.30 3.83
C THR A 3 5.02 -1.20 4.13
N TRP A 4 4.76 -2.19 3.28
CA TRP A 4 3.83 -3.27 3.61
C TRP A 4 4.54 -4.42 4.30
N TRP A 5 4.00 -4.84 5.43
CA TRP A 5 4.43 -6.00 6.18
C TRP A 5 3.39 -7.11 6.09
N ILE A 6 3.80 -8.26 5.58
CA ILE A 6 2.96 -9.46 5.57
C ILE A 6 3.21 -10.21 6.90
N SER A 7 2.38 -9.94 7.91
CA SER A 7 2.40 -10.68 9.17
C SER A 7 1.41 -11.84 9.11
N GLY A 8 1.91 -13.07 9.10
CA GLY A 8 1.08 -14.26 9.25
C GLY A 8 1.08 -14.75 10.68
N ARG A 9 -0.07 -15.24 11.16
CA ARG A 9 -0.12 -16.09 12.36
C ARG A 9 0.44 -17.48 12.02
N CYS A 10 1.74 -17.56 11.82
CA CYS A 10 2.46 -18.81 12.01
C CYS A 10 3.46 -18.60 13.15
N LYS A 11 3.41 -19.46 14.17
CA LYS A 11 4.19 -19.31 15.40
C LYS A 11 5.73 -19.33 15.20
N ARG A 12 6.28 -19.43 13.98
CA ARG A 12 7.72 -19.69 13.80
C ARG A 12 8.42 -19.32 12.49
N CYS A 13 7.78 -18.63 11.53
CA CYS A 13 8.48 -18.22 10.29
C CYS A 13 8.34 -16.74 9.92
N PHE A 14 7.38 -16.01 10.50
CA PHE A 14 7.13 -14.60 10.16
C PHE A 14 7.12 -13.78 11.44
N ARG A 15 7.88 -12.66 11.47
CA ARG A 15 7.77 -11.69 12.56
C ARG A 15 6.61 -10.72 12.28
N PRO A 16 5.75 -10.42 13.26
CA PRO A 16 5.02 -9.17 13.25
C PRO A 16 6.03 -8.05 13.51
N VAL A 17 6.11 -7.10 12.59
CA VAL A 17 6.69 -5.80 12.86
C VAL A 17 5.46 -4.92 13.10
N ASP A 18 5.24 -4.56 14.37
CA ASP A 18 4.27 -3.56 14.84
C ASP A 18 2.79 -3.94 15.09
N ALA A 19 2.44 -5.22 15.22
CA ALA A 19 1.06 -5.61 15.56
C ALA A 19 0.84 -5.80 17.08
N ASP A 20 0.22 -4.80 17.72
CA ASP A 20 -0.41 -4.94 19.03
C ASP A 20 -1.60 -5.92 18.93
N TRP A 21 -1.81 -6.74 19.95
CA TRP A 21 -2.65 -7.95 19.86
C TRP A 21 -4.15 -7.63 19.85
N GLY A 22 -4.75 -7.49 18.66
CA GLY A 22 -6.20 -7.49 18.51
C GLY A 22 -6.65 -6.65 17.31
N HIS A 23 -7.07 -7.33 16.23
CA HIS A 23 -7.37 -6.78 14.89
C HIS A 23 -6.12 -6.49 14.04
N PRO A 24 -6.07 -6.89 12.74
CA PRO A 24 -5.04 -6.37 11.85
C PRO A 24 -5.30 -4.86 11.74
N PRO A 25 -4.36 -3.99 12.16
CA PRO A 25 -4.52 -2.56 11.94
C PRO A 25 -4.70 -2.31 10.43
N VAL A 26 -5.62 -1.43 10.07
CA VAL A 26 -5.59 -0.82 8.75
C VAL A 26 -4.35 0.05 8.75
N ILE A 27 -3.29 -0.43 8.11
CA ILE A 27 -2.08 0.35 7.89
C ILE A 27 -2.34 1.15 6.63
N ASN A 28 -2.68 2.44 6.80
CA ASN A 28 -2.57 3.39 5.71
C ASN A 28 -1.10 3.67 5.47
N ASN A 29 -0.74 3.90 4.21
CA ASN A 29 0.61 4.28 3.87
C ASN A 29 0.58 5.73 3.45
N ASP A 30 1.46 6.53 4.03
CA ASP A 30 1.74 7.93 3.66
C ASP A 30 2.66 7.99 2.42
N THR A 31 2.69 6.94 1.59
CA THR A 31 3.24 7.02 0.23
C THR A 31 2.69 5.89 -0.64
N PRO A 32 2.64 6.07 -1.98
CA PRO A 32 2.24 5.02 -2.90
C PRO A 32 3.05 3.72 -2.75
N VAL A 33 2.34 2.61 -2.83
CA VAL A 33 2.88 1.26 -2.61
C VAL A 33 3.83 0.86 -3.73
N SER A 34 5.13 0.81 -3.43
CA SER A 34 6.19 0.51 -4.43
C SER A 34 7.04 -0.72 -4.08
N ILE A 35 6.88 -1.29 -2.89
CA ILE A 35 7.58 -2.48 -2.42
C ILE A 35 6.64 -3.39 -1.61
N ILE A 36 6.88 -4.70 -1.65
CA ILE A 36 6.36 -5.66 -0.68
C ILE A 36 7.51 -6.05 0.26
N ARG A 37 7.32 -6.00 1.58
CA ARG A 37 8.30 -6.54 2.54
C ARG A 37 7.79 -7.85 3.15
N VAL A 38 8.70 -8.81 3.20
CA VAL A 38 8.48 -10.14 3.75
C VAL A 38 9.52 -10.39 4.84
N GLY A 39 9.06 -10.65 6.06
CA GLY A 39 9.93 -11.06 7.17
C GLY A 39 9.95 -12.57 7.32
N LEU A 40 11.09 -13.21 7.09
CA LEU A 40 11.39 -14.60 7.41
C LEU A 40 12.21 -14.67 8.70
N ALA A 41 11.71 -15.37 9.71
CA ALA A 41 12.42 -15.56 10.98
C ALA A 41 12.15 -16.94 11.54
N ASP A 42 13.19 -17.67 11.90
CA ASP A 42 13.07 -18.92 12.65
C ASP A 42 13.92 -18.86 13.94
N ALA A 43 13.47 -19.60 14.96
CA ALA A 43 14.06 -19.60 16.30
C ALA A 43 14.74 -20.93 16.67
N ASN A 44 14.86 -21.89 15.74
CA ASN A 44 15.24 -23.26 16.10
C ASN A 44 16.27 -23.89 15.15
N THR A 45 15.97 -23.92 13.86
CA THR A 45 16.63 -24.79 12.88
C THR A 45 17.01 -24.09 11.58
N GLY A 46 16.44 -22.91 11.31
CA GLY A 46 16.68 -22.10 10.14
C GLY A 46 15.56 -22.21 9.10
N VAL A 47 15.36 -21.11 8.38
CA VAL A 47 14.47 -21.04 7.21
C VAL A 47 15.22 -21.56 5.98
N ASP A 48 14.61 -22.46 5.21
CA ASP A 48 15.11 -22.81 3.89
C ASP A 48 14.69 -21.72 2.89
N VAL A 49 15.56 -20.72 2.73
CA VAL A 49 15.30 -19.58 1.84
C VAL A 49 15.09 -19.98 0.38
N GLY A 50 15.59 -21.14 -0.05
CA GLY A 50 15.37 -21.67 -1.40
C GLY A 50 13.91 -22.08 -1.65
N THR A 51 13.11 -22.21 -0.60
CA THR A 51 11.68 -22.55 -0.67
C THR A 51 10.76 -21.34 -0.58
N LEU A 52 11.31 -20.12 -0.49
CA LEU A 52 10.53 -18.89 -0.50
C LEU A 52 9.74 -18.80 -1.81
N SER A 53 8.42 -18.67 -1.67
CA SER A 53 7.50 -18.38 -2.77
C SER A 53 6.63 -17.20 -2.39
N ILE A 54 6.54 -16.24 -3.31
CA ILE A 54 5.77 -15.00 -3.20
C ILE A 54 4.95 -14.87 -4.48
N ARG A 55 3.63 -14.74 -4.36
CA ARG A 55 2.73 -14.55 -5.50
C ARG A 55 1.67 -13.50 -5.16
N GLY A 56 1.27 -12.72 -6.15
CA GLY A 56 0.15 -11.77 -6.02
C GLY A 56 -0.94 -12.08 -7.05
N ASP A 57 -2.18 -11.73 -6.78
CA ASP A 57 -3.27 -11.74 -7.78
C ASP A 57 -3.33 -10.47 -8.64
N PHE A 58 -2.22 -9.73 -8.69
CA PHE A 58 -2.02 -8.49 -9.44
C PHE A 58 -0.69 -8.52 -10.20
N ALA A 59 -0.57 -7.66 -11.22
CA ALA A 59 0.65 -7.56 -12.00
C ALA A 59 1.76 -6.83 -11.23
N VAL A 60 2.99 -7.32 -11.34
CA VAL A 60 4.16 -6.78 -10.62
C VAL A 60 5.37 -6.74 -11.55
N ALA A 61 6.00 -5.57 -11.74
CA ALA A 61 7.24 -5.44 -12.51
C ALA A 61 7.22 -6.16 -13.89
N GLY A 62 6.09 -6.10 -14.60
CA GLY A 62 5.89 -6.76 -15.91
C GLY A 62 5.44 -8.22 -15.85
N ARG A 63 5.28 -8.79 -14.65
CA ARG A 63 4.75 -10.14 -14.43
C ARG A 63 3.24 -10.16 -14.36
N ALA A 64 2.65 -11.24 -14.87
CA ALA A 64 1.22 -11.45 -14.80
C ALA A 64 0.76 -11.86 -13.39
N PRO A 65 -0.52 -11.64 -13.02
CA PRO A 65 -1.09 -12.17 -11.79
C PRO A 65 -0.83 -13.68 -11.61
N GLY A 66 -0.41 -14.07 -10.41
CA GLY A 66 -0.13 -15.45 -10.02
C GLY A 66 1.27 -15.95 -10.36
N GLU A 67 2.06 -15.18 -11.11
CA GLU A 67 3.46 -15.50 -11.36
C GLU A 67 4.29 -15.45 -10.07
N GLU A 68 5.32 -16.28 -10.03
CA GLU A 68 6.27 -16.31 -8.92
C GLU A 68 7.06 -15.00 -8.87
N LEU A 69 7.30 -14.46 -7.68
CA LEU A 69 8.01 -13.20 -7.46
C LEU A 69 9.26 -13.38 -6.57
N SER A 70 9.53 -14.58 -6.07
CA SER A 70 10.62 -14.81 -5.12
C SER A 70 12.01 -14.54 -5.70
N ASP A 71 12.19 -14.62 -7.02
CA ASP A 71 13.44 -14.26 -7.70
C ASP A 71 13.68 -12.74 -7.80
N LEU A 72 12.64 -11.93 -7.61
CA LEU A 72 12.76 -10.47 -7.46
C LEU A 72 13.07 -10.07 -6.01
N ALA A 73 13.03 -11.00 -5.06
CA ALA A 73 13.21 -10.70 -3.65
C ALA A 73 14.68 -10.40 -3.33
N LEU A 74 14.93 -9.21 -2.81
CA LEU A 74 16.24 -8.76 -2.36
C LEU A 74 16.29 -8.78 -0.84
N GLN A 75 17.35 -9.33 -0.27
CA GLN A 75 17.53 -9.31 1.18
C GLN A 75 17.85 -7.88 1.66
N PHE A 76 17.10 -7.40 2.65
CA PHE A 76 17.19 -6.06 3.25
C PHE A 76 17.35 -6.16 4.77
N GLY A 77 18.42 -6.83 5.20
CA GLY A 77 18.72 -7.08 6.61
C GLY A 77 18.39 -8.51 7.07
N ASP A 78 18.50 -8.73 8.37
CA ASP A 78 18.38 -10.06 8.97
C ASP A 78 16.94 -10.58 8.85
N GLY A 79 16.75 -11.50 7.91
CA GLY A 79 15.46 -12.14 7.66
C GLY A 79 14.43 -11.26 6.95
N ILE A 80 14.78 -10.07 6.47
CA ILE A 80 13.83 -9.20 5.75
C ILE A 80 14.15 -9.25 4.25
N TYR A 81 13.12 -9.44 3.45
CA TYR A 81 13.20 -9.45 1.99
C TYR A 81 12.26 -8.40 1.42
N ILE A 82 12.70 -7.70 0.38
CA ILE A 82 11.93 -6.71 -0.35
C ILE A 82 11.70 -7.18 -1.78
N VAL A 83 10.48 -7.07 -2.28
CA VAL A 83 10.14 -7.28 -3.68
C VAL A 83 9.84 -5.91 -4.28
N PRO A 84 10.72 -5.36 -5.15
CA PRO A 84 10.45 -4.12 -5.86
C PRO A 84 9.30 -4.31 -6.85
N LEU A 85 8.33 -3.39 -6.87
CA LEU A 85 7.16 -3.51 -7.75
C LEU A 85 7.38 -2.92 -9.14
N GLY A 86 8.50 -2.22 -9.35
CA GLY A 86 8.83 -1.52 -10.60
C GLY A 86 8.09 -0.18 -10.77
N GLY A 87 7.19 0.15 -9.85
CA GLY A 87 6.43 1.39 -9.79
C GLY A 87 5.30 1.28 -8.76
N PRO A 88 4.57 2.38 -8.50
CA PRO A 88 3.36 2.33 -7.69
C PRO A 88 2.34 1.37 -8.29
N LEU A 89 1.73 0.53 -7.45
CA LEU A 89 0.58 -0.26 -7.89
C LEU A 89 -0.61 0.66 -8.19
N PRO A 90 -1.41 0.35 -9.23
CA PRO A 90 -2.63 1.11 -9.52
C PRO A 90 -3.68 0.89 -8.43
N LEU A 91 -4.72 1.73 -8.45
CA LEU A 91 -5.90 1.54 -7.61
C LEU A 91 -6.44 0.12 -7.76
N THR A 92 -6.71 -0.54 -6.64
CA THR A 92 -7.01 -1.96 -6.58
C THR A 92 -7.80 -2.26 -5.32
N GLN A 93 -8.78 -3.15 -5.43
CA GLN A 93 -9.62 -3.53 -4.30
C GLN A 93 -9.52 -5.02 -4.06
N ASN A 94 -9.36 -5.42 -2.79
CA ASN A 94 -9.27 -6.82 -2.38
C ASN A 94 -8.17 -7.61 -3.11
N ALA A 95 -7.01 -7.02 -3.34
CA ALA A 95 -5.86 -7.77 -3.83
C ALA A 95 -5.24 -8.59 -2.71
N HIS A 96 -4.56 -9.66 -3.11
CA HIS A 96 -3.98 -10.65 -2.23
C HIS A 96 -2.51 -10.90 -2.56
N VAL A 97 -1.69 -10.99 -1.51
CA VAL A 97 -0.33 -11.51 -1.57
C VAL A 97 -0.27 -12.82 -0.79
N PHE A 98 0.28 -13.84 -1.44
CA PHE A 98 0.52 -15.15 -0.89
C PHE A 98 2.02 -15.33 -0.71
N VAL A 99 2.43 -15.67 0.51
CA VAL A 99 3.84 -15.93 0.84
C VAL A 99 3.93 -17.27 1.54
N GLN A 100 4.90 -18.09 1.15
CA GLN A 100 5.22 -19.30 1.88
C GLN A 100 6.72 -19.58 1.90
N ALA A 101 7.17 -20.26 2.95
CA ALA A 101 8.54 -20.75 3.08
C ALA A 101 8.55 -21.98 3.99
N ALA A 102 9.50 -22.88 3.76
CA ALA A 102 9.77 -24.03 4.61
C ALA A 102 10.92 -23.75 5.59
N GLU A 103 10.91 -24.42 6.74
CA GLU A 103 12.12 -24.59 7.57
C GLU A 103 12.95 -25.78 7.09
N LEU A 104 14.17 -25.94 7.61
CA LEU A 104 15.07 -27.06 7.24
C LEU A 104 14.52 -28.46 7.60
N GLN A 105 13.49 -28.57 8.44
CA GLN A 105 12.78 -29.83 8.74
C GLN A 105 11.63 -30.11 7.77
N GLY A 106 11.35 -29.18 6.84
CA GLY A 106 10.33 -29.33 5.80
C GLY A 106 8.94 -28.83 6.18
N ASN A 107 8.73 -28.26 7.39
CA ASN A 107 7.45 -27.64 7.72
C ASN A 107 7.26 -26.33 6.94
N ILE A 108 6.11 -26.18 6.27
CA ILE A 108 5.81 -25.01 5.44
C ILE A 108 4.88 -24.04 6.19
N SER A 109 5.34 -22.81 6.35
CA SER A 109 4.55 -21.69 6.83
C SER A 109 3.97 -20.90 5.67
N ARG A 110 2.73 -20.40 5.81
CA ARG A 110 2.03 -19.63 4.79
C ARG A 110 1.42 -18.37 5.39
N VAL A 111 1.46 -17.29 4.62
CA VAL A 111 0.75 -16.05 4.90
C VAL A 111 -0.06 -15.65 3.68
N HIS A 112 -1.26 -15.16 3.94
CA HIS A 112 -2.15 -14.61 2.94
C HIS A 112 -2.59 -13.24 3.44
N GLN A 113 -2.13 -12.19 2.77
CA GLN A 113 -2.44 -10.81 3.13
C GLN A 113 -3.34 -10.20 2.07
N ARG A 114 -4.48 -9.66 2.50
CA ARG A 114 -5.37 -8.87 1.66
C ARG A 114 -5.07 -7.38 1.84
N PHE A 115 -5.13 -6.61 0.77
CA PHE A 115 -5.00 -5.16 0.78
C PHE A 115 -5.88 -4.50 -0.29
N SER A 116 -6.01 -3.18 -0.18
CA SER A 116 -6.64 -2.33 -1.19
C SER A 116 -5.81 -1.06 -1.33
N ILE A 117 -5.77 -0.51 -2.54
CA ILE A 117 -5.24 0.80 -2.89
C ILE A 117 -6.43 1.59 -3.42
N VAL A 118 -6.86 2.58 -2.66
CA VAL A 118 -8.04 3.39 -2.97
C VAL A 118 -7.62 4.85 -3.08
N ALA A 119 -8.30 5.60 -3.94
CA ALA A 119 -8.20 7.05 -3.91
C ALA A 119 -8.96 7.56 -2.69
N ILE A 120 -8.33 8.43 -1.92
CA ILE A 120 -8.96 9.09 -0.79
C ILE A 120 -9.44 10.46 -1.29
N PRO A 121 -10.74 10.77 -1.25
CA PRO A 121 -11.20 12.11 -1.64
C PRO A 121 -10.56 13.16 -0.72
N GLY A 122 -9.81 14.09 -1.32
CA GLY A 122 -9.08 15.13 -0.59
C GLY A 122 -7.59 14.89 -0.38
N ASP A 123 -7.10 13.69 -0.71
CA ASP A 123 -5.67 13.34 -0.83
C ASP A 123 -5.20 13.73 -2.24
N PHE A 124 -4.77 14.98 -2.37
CA PHE A 124 -4.43 15.62 -3.64
C PHE A 124 -2.97 15.40 -4.06
N ASP A 125 -2.08 15.08 -3.13
CA ASP A 125 -0.71 14.70 -3.46
C ASP A 125 -0.52 13.18 -3.62
N ALA A 126 -1.58 12.41 -3.35
CA ALA A 126 -1.69 10.96 -3.50
C ALA A 126 -0.70 10.21 -2.61
N ASP A 127 -0.37 10.76 -1.44
CA ASP A 127 0.49 10.10 -0.49
C ASP A 127 -0.27 9.11 0.40
N GLY A 128 -1.60 9.20 0.50
CA GLY A 128 -2.44 8.23 1.19
C GLY A 128 -2.95 8.68 2.56
N ASP A 129 -2.76 9.94 2.92
CA ASP A 129 -3.53 10.60 3.97
C ASP A 129 -4.13 11.94 3.50
N ILE A 130 -4.69 12.72 4.42
CA ILE A 130 -5.19 14.07 4.12
C ILE A 130 -4.58 15.00 5.14
N ASP A 131 -3.69 15.88 4.71
CA ASP A 131 -2.91 16.73 5.61
C ASP A 131 -2.71 18.18 5.09
N LEU A 132 -1.69 18.89 5.62
CA LEU A 132 -1.41 20.27 5.22
C LEU A 132 -0.75 20.39 3.84
N VAL A 133 -0.14 19.33 3.33
CA VAL A 133 0.40 19.26 1.98
C VAL A 133 -0.76 19.22 0.99
N ASP A 134 -1.80 18.42 1.23
CA ASP A 134 -3.03 18.44 0.42
C ASP A 134 -3.71 19.79 0.44
N PHE A 135 -3.76 20.43 1.61
CA PHE A 135 -4.32 21.78 1.71
C PHE A 135 -3.57 22.78 0.81
N SER A 136 -2.26 22.64 0.67
CA SER A 136 -1.48 23.52 -0.24
C SER A 136 -1.87 23.30 -1.70
N VAL A 137 -2.08 22.05 -2.12
CA VAL A 137 -2.57 21.71 -3.46
C VAL A 137 -3.99 22.23 -3.67
N TYR A 138 -4.85 22.11 -2.66
CA TYR A 138 -6.22 22.63 -2.70
C TYR A 138 -6.25 24.14 -2.95
N VAL A 139 -5.47 24.91 -2.20
CA VAL A 139 -5.42 26.39 -2.31
C VAL A 139 -4.98 26.83 -3.71
N ASP A 140 -4.07 26.09 -4.35
CA ASP A 140 -3.64 26.36 -5.72
C ASP A 140 -4.76 26.09 -6.76
N CYS A 141 -5.75 25.30 -6.39
CA CYS A 141 -6.88 24.91 -7.24
C CYS A 141 -8.14 25.75 -7.05
N VAL A 142 -8.23 26.57 -6.00
CA VAL A 142 -9.41 27.40 -5.72
C VAL A 142 -9.67 28.36 -6.88
N THR A 143 -10.85 28.25 -7.50
CA THR A 143 -11.24 29.09 -8.64
C THR A 143 -12.06 30.32 -8.23
N GLY A 144 -12.49 30.36 -6.96
CA GLY A 144 -13.22 31.46 -6.33
C GLY A 144 -14.74 31.33 -6.42
N PRO A 145 -15.50 32.24 -5.79
CA PRO A 145 -16.96 32.19 -5.79
C PRO A 145 -17.56 32.49 -7.18
N ALA A 146 -18.69 31.86 -7.48
CA ALA A 146 -19.24 31.78 -8.83
C ALA A 146 -19.65 33.10 -9.53
N PRO A 147 -19.60 33.16 -10.89
CA PRO A 147 -19.19 32.07 -11.79
C PRO A 147 -17.67 32.07 -12.01
N PRO A 148 -16.96 30.99 -11.65
CA PRO A 148 -15.53 30.94 -11.84
C PRO A 148 -15.17 30.19 -13.13
N ALA A 149 -13.89 30.24 -13.50
CA ALA A 149 -13.39 29.41 -14.59
C ALA A 149 -13.37 27.94 -14.14
N PRO A 150 -13.62 26.96 -15.03
CA PRO A 150 -13.43 25.56 -14.71
C PRO A 150 -12.01 25.32 -14.21
N PRO A 151 -11.80 24.43 -13.22
CA PRO A 151 -10.47 24.08 -12.77
C PRO A 151 -9.66 23.49 -13.93
N THR A 152 -8.34 23.66 -13.87
CA THR A 152 -7.46 22.97 -14.81
C THR A 152 -7.60 21.45 -14.65
N GLN A 153 -7.18 20.67 -15.65
CA GLN A 153 -7.20 19.20 -15.54
C GLN A 153 -6.42 18.66 -14.33
N ALA A 154 -5.41 19.39 -13.85
CA ALA A 154 -4.66 19.04 -12.64
C ALA A 154 -5.48 19.27 -11.36
N CYS A 155 -6.46 20.18 -11.40
CA CYS A 155 -7.30 20.56 -10.28
C CYS A 155 -8.68 19.91 -10.30
N SER A 156 -9.00 19.08 -11.30
CA SER A 156 -10.32 18.42 -11.38
C SER A 156 -10.58 17.47 -10.21
N ALA A 157 -9.54 17.00 -9.52
CA ALA A 157 -9.70 16.19 -8.32
C ALA A 157 -10.19 16.99 -7.11
N ALA A 158 -9.96 18.32 -7.09
CA ALA A 158 -10.37 19.21 -6.01
C ALA A 158 -11.84 19.68 -6.10
N ASP A 159 -12.50 19.42 -7.24
CA ASP A 159 -13.96 19.55 -7.43
C ASP A 159 -14.66 18.29 -6.88
N LEU A 160 -14.82 18.27 -5.56
CA LEU A 160 -15.33 17.13 -4.78
C LEU A 160 -16.85 16.95 -4.91
N ASP A 161 -17.62 18.00 -5.16
CA ASP A 161 -19.07 17.92 -5.41
C ASP A 161 -19.45 17.81 -6.89
N ASN A 162 -18.46 17.91 -7.80
CA ASN A 162 -18.60 17.76 -9.26
C ASN A 162 -19.51 18.82 -9.89
N ASP A 163 -19.44 20.05 -9.39
CA ASP A 163 -20.26 21.16 -9.91
C ASP A 163 -19.51 22.05 -10.92
N GLY A 164 -18.23 21.76 -11.16
CA GLY A 164 -17.39 22.41 -12.15
C GLY A 164 -16.55 23.55 -11.60
N ASP A 165 -16.49 23.75 -10.29
CA ASP A 165 -15.57 24.68 -9.64
C ASP A 165 -14.91 24.13 -8.36
N VAL A 166 -14.02 24.94 -7.76
CA VAL A 166 -13.34 24.60 -6.51
C VAL A 166 -13.49 25.78 -5.57
N ASP A 167 -14.37 25.63 -4.59
CA ASP A 167 -14.91 26.74 -3.80
C ASP A 167 -15.05 26.42 -2.29
N LEU A 168 -15.95 27.10 -1.56
CA LEU A 168 -16.13 26.82 -0.13
C LEU A 168 -16.96 25.56 0.16
N ILE A 169 -17.75 25.07 -0.80
CA ILE A 169 -18.50 23.83 -0.67
C ILE A 169 -17.52 22.65 -0.72
N ASN A 170 -16.61 22.69 -1.69
CA ASN A 170 -15.49 21.76 -1.82
C ASN A 170 -14.63 21.72 -0.54
N PHE A 171 -14.30 22.88 0.02
CA PHE A 171 -13.53 22.97 1.26
C PHE A 171 -14.29 22.33 2.45
N ALA A 172 -15.60 22.56 2.53
CA ALA A 172 -16.43 21.95 3.58
C ALA A 172 -16.52 20.42 3.46
N MET A 173 -16.34 19.85 2.27
CA MET A 173 -16.23 18.40 2.06
C MET A 173 -14.85 17.89 2.48
N TRP A 174 -13.79 18.58 2.09
CA TRP A 174 -12.42 18.24 2.47
C TRP A 174 -12.22 18.22 4.00
N GLN A 175 -12.78 19.20 4.70
CA GLN A 175 -12.73 19.28 6.18
C GLN A 175 -13.42 18.12 6.91
N ARG A 176 -14.23 17.31 6.22
CA ARG A 176 -14.90 16.14 6.81
C ARG A 176 -14.09 14.86 6.63
N ALA A 177 -13.00 14.92 5.86
CA ALA A 177 -12.19 13.76 5.51
C ALA A 177 -10.89 13.68 6.36
N ILE A 178 -10.50 14.77 7.03
CA ILE A 178 -9.47 14.84 8.09
C ILE A 178 -9.94 14.26 9.43
#